data_AF-A0A972UUK9-F1
#
_entry.id   AF-A0A972UUK9-F1
#
_cell.length_a   1.000
_cell.length_b   1.000
_cell.length_c   1.000
_cell.angle_alpha   90.00
_cell.angle_beta   90.00
_cell.angle_gamma   90.00
#
_symmetry.space_group_name_H-M   'P 1'
#
loop_
_entity.id
_entity.type
_entity.pdbx_description
1 polymer ?
#
loop_
_entity_poly.entity_id
_entity_poly.type
_entity_poly.pdbx_seq_one_letter_code
_entity_poly.pdbx_strand_id
1 'polypeptide(L)'
;MKANDFLIEKLKQLAEKIEEIQIRYEFRNSTQSHLVEIIPLRIFEENEAYMQEEAKLEAEFEQLYPTEEIIFISEGSLTEIITAELELGYDKIRFKNETSDIEFVIEGYNNIVETRNNHDYSLAA
;
A
#
# COMPACT_ATOMS: atom_id res chain seq x y z
N MET A 1 3.90 22.74 -12.85
CA MET A 1 3.98 21.53 -12.01
C MET A 1 3.72 20.33 -12.92
N LYS A 2 4.46 19.23 -12.81
CA LYS A 2 4.18 18.04 -13.62
C LYS A 2 2.97 17.30 -13.01
N ALA A 3 2.26 16.53 -13.83
CA ALA A 3 1.14 15.69 -13.41
C ALA A 3 1.52 14.77 -12.23
N ASN A 4 2.71 14.15 -12.32
CA ASN A 4 3.26 13.30 -11.26
C ASN A 4 3.37 14.03 -9.93
N ASP A 5 3.97 15.23 -9.92
CA ASP A 5 4.15 16.00 -8.68
C ASP A 5 2.80 16.37 -8.06
N PHE A 6 1.83 16.79 -8.89
CA PHE A 6 0.47 17.09 -8.45
C PHE A 6 -0.22 15.87 -7.82
N LEU A 7 -0.14 14.72 -8.47
CA LEU A 7 -0.73 13.50 -7.94
C LEU A 7 -0.04 13.04 -6.66
N ILE A 8 1.28 13.06 -6.61
CA ILE A 8 2.04 12.67 -5.42
C ILE A 8 1.64 13.56 -4.22
N GLU A 9 1.46 14.86 -4.40
CA GLU A 9 1.00 15.75 -3.33
C GLU A 9 -0.42 15.44 -2.89
N LYS A 10 -1.35 15.21 -3.82
CA LYS A 10 -2.75 14.87 -3.52
C LYS A 10 -2.87 13.51 -2.84
N LEU A 11 -2.13 12.50 -3.29
CA LEU A 11 -2.10 11.17 -2.67
C LEU A 11 -1.52 11.21 -1.26
N LYS A 12 -0.51 12.05 -0.99
CA LYS A 12 -0.01 12.27 0.37
C LYS A 12 -1.08 12.88 1.27
N GLN A 13 -1.79 13.89 0.80
CA GLN A 13 -2.89 14.50 1.55
C GLN A 13 -4.01 13.47 1.83
N LEU A 14 -4.31 12.62 0.86
CA LEU A 14 -5.28 11.53 1.01
C LEU A 14 -4.83 10.51 2.07
N ALA A 15 -3.55 10.12 2.04
CA ALA A 15 -2.95 9.22 3.02
C ALA A 15 -2.92 9.82 4.45
N GLU A 16 -2.79 11.13 4.58
CA GLU A 16 -2.87 11.81 5.89
C GLU A 16 -4.31 11.95 6.40
N LYS A 17 -5.29 11.97 5.50
CA LYS A 17 -6.70 12.17 5.85
C LYS A 17 -7.41 10.86 6.24
N ILE A 18 -6.98 9.74 5.70
CA ILE A 18 -7.58 8.42 5.92
C ILE A 18 -6.57 7.56 6.68
N GLU A 19 -6.85 7.29 7.96
CA GLU A 19 -6.04 6.35 8.73
C GLU A 19 -6.15 4.94 8.13
N GLU A 20 -5.04 4.19 8.17
CA GLU A 20 -4.94 2.81 7.65
C GLU A 20 -5.08 2.64 6.12
N ILE A 21 -5.02 3.73 5.33
CA ILE A 21 -4.92 3.63 3.87
C ILE A 21 -3.47 3.41 3.43
N GLN A 22 -3.29 2.43 2.56
CA GLN A 22 -2.07 2.16 1.84
C GLN A 22 -2.28 2.54 0.37
N ILE A 23 -1.34 3.31 -0.18
CA ILE A 23 -1.42 3.81 -1.54
C ILE A 23 -0.13 3.44 -2.25
N ARG A 24 -0.23 2.79 -3.41
CA ARG A 24 0.89 2.59 -4.33
C ARG A 24 0.64 3.38 -5.60
N TYR A 25 1.68 4.00 -6.14
CA TYR A 25 1.58 4.80 -7.36
C TYR A 25 2.67 4.42 -8.36
N GLU A 26 2.29 4.30 -9.62
CA GLU A 26 3.17 3.98 -10.75
C GLU A 26 2.84 4.88 -11.95
N PHE A 27 3.84 5.58 -12.49
CA PHE A 27 3.69 6.28 -13.77
C PHE A 27 4.17 5.42 -14.94
N ARG A 28 3.28 5.16 -15.89
CA ARG A 28 3.60 4.48 -17.15
C ARG A 28 3.87 5.49 -18.25
N ASN A 29 5.14 5.86 -18.39
CA ASN A 29 5.57 6.76 -19.47
C ASN A 29 5.23 6.24 -20.88
N SER A 30 5.07 4.93 -21.07
CA SER A 30 4.70 4.33 -22.36
C SER A 30 3.29 4.68 -22.83
N THR A 31 2.35 4.84 -21.90
CA THR A 31 0.93 5.15 -22.19
C THR A 31 0.51 6.52 -21.66
N GLN A 32 1.42 7.23 -20.98
CA GLN A 32 1.12 8.46 -20.23
C GLN A 32 -0.03 8.26 -19.22
N SER A 33 -0.03 7.09 -18.57
CA SER A 33 -1.06 6.71 -17.60
C SER A 33 -0.48 6.70 -16.19
N HIS A 34 -1.25 7.23 -15.24
CA HIS A 34 -0.97 7.25 -13.81
C HIS A 34 -1.81 6.17 -13.15
N LEU A 35 -1.16 5.13 -12.63
CA LEU A 35 -1.83 4.05 -11.93
C LEU A 35 -1.72 4.30 -10.44
N VAL A 36 -2.87 4.34 -9.76
CA VAL A 36 -2.97 4.53 -8.31
C VAL A 36 -3.68 3.33 -7.72
N GLU A 37 -2.99 2.59 -6.87
CA GLU A 37 -3.57 1.46 -6.16
C GLU A 37 -3.86 1.81 -4.71
N ILE A 38 -5.06 1.41 -4.27
CA ILE A 38 -5.57 1.66 -2.94
C ILE A 38 -5.79 0.34 -2.21
N ILE A 39 -5.26 0.27 -0.99
CA ILE A 39 -5.30 -0.90 -0.12
C ILE A 39 -5.69 -0.40 1.28
N PRO A 40 -6.58 -1.07 2.02
CA PRO A 40 -7.34 -2.26 1.65
C PRO A 40 -8.57 -1.96 0.77
N LEU A 41 -9.09 -2.96 0.06
CA LEU A 41 -10.31 -2.90 -0.79
C LEU A 41 -11.49 -2.26 -0.04
N ARG A 42 -11.57 -2.49 1.27
CA ARG A 42 -12.61 -1.90 2.12
C ARG A 42 -12.63 -0.38 2.07
N ILE A 43 -11.47 0.28 2.01
CA ILE A 43 -11.40 1.74 1.89
C ILE A 43 -11.86 2.17 0.50
N PHE A 44 -11.51 1.40 -0.53
CA PHE A 44 -11.93 1.65 -1.90
C PHE A 44 -13.46 1.53 -2.08
N GLU A 45 -14.11 0.56 -1.43
CA GLU A 45 -15.55 0.29 -1.62
C GLU A 45 -16.48 0.88 -0.54
N GLU A 46 -16.03 1.05 0.71
CA GLU A 46 -16.89 1.47 1.83
C GLU A 46 -16.64 2.91 2.30
N ASN A 47 -15.51 3.53 1.93
CA ASN A 47 -15.15 4.85 2.44
C ASN A 47 -15.69 5.97 1.54
N GLU A 48 -16.83 6.55 1.92
CA GLU A 48 -17.44 7.68 1.20
C GLU A 48 -16.52 8.90 1.10
N ALA A 49 -15.67 9.15 2.11
CA ALA A 49 -14.73 10.26 2.07
C ALA A 49 -13.61 10.04 1.04
N TYR A 50 -13.17 8.79 0.86
CA TYR A 50 -12.24 8.41 -0.22
C TYR A 50 -12.90 8.62 -1.59
N MET A 51 -14.11 8.08 -1.81
CA MET A 51 -14.82 8.19 -3.10
C MET A 51 -15.04 9.64 -3.53
N GLN A 52 -15.37 10.53 -2.58
CA GLN A 52 -15.53 11.96 -2.88
C GLN A 52 -14.20 12.64 -3.26
N GLU A 53 -13.11 12.27 -2.59
CA GLU A 53 -11.79 12.83 -2.88
C GLU A 53 -11.22 12.26 -4.18
N GLU A 54 -11.47 10.98 -4.50
CA GLU A 54 -11.15 10.35 -5.78
C GLU A 54 -11.83 11.08 -6.94
N ALA A 55 -13.17 11.19 -6.90
CA ALA A 55 -13.93 11.85 -7.95
C ALA A 55 -13.51 13.32 -8.16
N LYS A 56 -13.17 14.01 -7.07
CA LYS A 56 -12.65 15.36 -7.12
C LYS A 56 -11.24 15.41 -7.73
N LEU A 57 -10.37 14.48 -7.34
CA LEU A 57 -9.01 14.37 -7.84
C LEU A 57 -9.01 14.07 -9.34
N GLU A 58 -9.84 13.13 -9.80
CA GLU A 58 -10.04 12.82 -11.22
C GLU A 58 -10.49 14.06 -12.00
N ALA A 59 -11.53 14.73 -11.53
CA ALA A 59 -12.05 15.93 -12.21
C ALA A 59 -11.01 17.08 -12.25
N GLU A 60 -10.26 17.30 -11.15
CA GLU A 60 -9.16 18.26 -11.13
C GLU A 60 -8.03 17.85 -12.09
N PHE A 61 -7.72 16.56 -12.15
CA PHE A 61 -6.66 16.02 -12.99
C PHE A 61 -6.99 16.13 -14.48
N GLU A 62 -8.18 15.70 -14.91
CA GLU A 62 -8.64 15.79 -16.30
C GLU A 62 -8.67 17.25 -16.80
N GLN A 63 -9.00 18.21 -15.92
CA GLN A 63 -9.00 19.63 -16.28
C GLN A 63 -7.59 20.19 -16.47
N LEU A 64 -6.63 19.75 -15.65
CA LEU A 64 -5.25 20.25 -15.68
C LEU A 64 -4.38 19.51 -16.72
N TYR A 65 -4.63 18.22 -16.92
CA TYR A 65 -3.80 17.29 -17.69
C TYR A 65 -4.64 16.41 -18.63
N PRO A 66 -5.37 16.99 -19.60
CA PRO A 66 -6.26 16.24 -20.51
C PRO A 66 -5.53 15.27 -21.47
N THR A 67 -4.20 15.30 -21.50
CA THR A 67 -3.36 14.42 -22.32
C THR A 67 -2.86 13.18 -21.58
N GLU A 68 -3.02 13.14 -20.26
CA GLU A 68 -2.58 12.05 -19.38
C GLU A 68 -3.82 11.39 -18.78
N GLU A 69 -3.74 10.09 -18.48
CA GLU A 69 -4.86 9.34 -17.91
C GLU A 69 -4.55 8.95 -16.47
N ILE A 70 -5.54 8.98 -15.59
CA ILE A 70 -5.43 8.47 -14.23
C ILE A 70 -6.35 7.27 -14.05
N ILE A 71 -5.84 6.22 -13.41
CA ILE A 71 -6.56 4.97 -13.19
C ILE A 71 -6.39 4.58 -11.73
N PHE A 72 -7.51 4.51 -11.00
CA PHE A 72 -7.57 3.97 -9.65
C PHE A 72 -7.89 2.48 -9.67
N ILE A 73 -7.16 1.71 -8.88
CA ILE A 73 -7.32 0.26 -8.75
C ILE A 73 -7.31 -0.15 -7.28
N SER A 74 -7.98 -1.25 -6.97
CA SER A 74 -7.97 -1.85 -5.64
C SER A 74 -7.04 -3.06 -5.57
N GLU A 75 -6.70 -3.50 -4.35
CA GLU A 75 -5.92 -4.71 -4.12
C GLU A 75 -6.51 -5.93 -4.86
N GLY A 76 -5.66 -6.68 -5.57
CA GLY A 76 -6.09 -7.85 -6.35
C GLY A 76 -6.71 -7.53 -7.73
N SER A 77 -6.63 -6.28 -8.18
CA SER A 77 -6.99 -5.92 -9.56
C SER A 77 -6.05 -6.57 -10.59
N LEU A 78 -6.58 -6.93 -11.77
CA LEU A 78 -5.80 -7.52 -12.87
C LEU A 78 -4.65 -6.61 -13.35
N THR A 79 -4.81 -5.30 -13.17
CA THR A 79 -3.83 -4.28 -13.55
C THR A 79 -2.91 -4.03 -12.36
N GLU A 80 -2.05 -4.99 -12.01
CA GLU A 80 -1.15 -4.82 -10.86
C GLU A 80 -0.08 -3.74 -11.14
N ILE A 81 0.29 -3.02 -10.07
CA ILE A 81 1.50 -2.18 -10.06
C ILE A 81 2.72 -3.11 -10.00
N ILE A 82 3.59 -3.02 -11.00
CA ILE A 82 4.79 -3.87 -11.12
C ILE A 82 5.99 -3.17 -10.48
N THR A 83 6.05 -1.84 -10.58
CA THR A 83 7.13 -1.00 -10.06
C THR A 83 6.52 0.26 -9.45
N ALA A 84 6.16 0.18 -8.16
CA ALA A 84 5.68 1.34 -7.43
C ALA A 84 6.80 2.40 -7.33
N GLU A 85 6.54 3.60 -7.83
CA GLU A 85 7.43 4.76 -7.65
C GLU A 85 7.21 5.44 -6.30
N LEU A 86 6.02 5.29 -5.74
CA LEU A 86 5.65 5.82 -4.44
C LEU A 86 4.78 4.82 -3.70
N GLU A 87 5.10 4.63 -2.42
CA GLU A 87 4.32 3.83 -1.49
C GLU A 87 4.06 4.68 -0.23
N LEU A 88 2.79 4.78 0.17
CA LEU A 88 2.32 5.53 1.33
C LEU A 88 1.52 4.60 2.24
N GLY A 89 1.50 4.86 3.56
CA GLY A 89 0.72 4.07 4.53
C GLY A 89 1.37 2.77 5.00
N TYR A 90 2.51 2.38 4.42
CA TYR A 90 3.35 1.32 4.97
C TYR A 90 4.14 1.89 6.16
N ASP A 91 3.68 1.61 7.37
CA ASP A 91 4.43 1.94 8.58
C ASP A 91 5.82 1.30 8.49
N LYS A 92 6.84 2.10 8.79
CA LYS A 92 8.24 1.84 8.42
C LYS A 92 8.78 0.61 9.17
N ILE A 93 8.71 -0.58 8.57
CA ILE A 93 9.65 -1.64 8.95
C ILE A 93 11.01 -1.32 8.32
N ARG A 94 11.81 -0.52 9.03
CA ARG A 94 13.23 -0.31 8.71
C ARG A 94 14.03 -1.51 9.22
N PHE A 95 14.16 -2.55 8.41
CA PHE A 95 15.24 -3.51 8.61
C PHE A 95 16.57 -2.86 8.20
N LYS A 96 17.24 -2.20 9.14
CA LYS A 96 18.68 -2.04 9.04
C LYS A 96 19.30 -3.30 9.61
N ASN A 97 19.85 -4.13 8.73
CA ASN A 97 20.79 -5.14 9.15
C ASN A 97 22.01 -4.42 9.73
N GLU A 98 22.02 -4.30 11.05
CA GLU A 98 23.11 -4.19 12.02
C GLU A 98 22.50 -3.59 13.29
N THR A 99 22.03 -4.49 14.17
CA THR A 99 21.57 -4.24 15.55
C THR A 99 20.68 -3.00 15.75
N SER A 100 19.36 -3.19 15.76
CA SER A 100 18.46 -2.26 16.41
C SER A 100 17.34 -3.05 17.07
N ASP A 101 17.33 -3.01 18.40
CA ASP A 101 16.28 -3.53 19.27
C ASP A 101 14.93 -2.94 18.89
N ILE A 102 13.98 -3.81 18.55
CA ILE A 102 12.56 -3.46 18.49
C ILE A 102 11.92 -4.12 19.70
N GLU A 103 11.48 -3.30 20.65
CA GLU A 103 10.65 -3.76 21.77
C GLU A 103 9.20 -3.86 21.28
N PHE A 104 8.76 -5.08 20.98
CA PHE A 104 7.35 -5.37 20.76
C PHE A 104 6.70 -5.68 22.12
N VAL A 105 5.76 -4.86 22.56
CA VAL A 105 4.81 -5.29 23.59
C VAL A 105 3.76 -6.14 22.88
N ILE A 106 3.94 -7.46 22.98
CA ILE A 106 2.93 -8.42 22.57
C ILE A 106 1.83 -8.40 23.64
N GLU A 107 0.72 -7.71 23.38
CA GLU A 107 -0.52 -7.96 24.12
C GLU A 107 -1.21 -9.21 23.56
N GLY A 108 -0.88 -10.36 24.17
CA GLY A 108 -1.75 -11.53 24.19
C GLY A 108 -1.52 -12.59 23.11
N TYR A 109 -0.46 -13.40 23.24
CA TYR A 109 -0.50 -14.75 22.69
C TYR A 109 -1.31 -15.67 23.62
N ASN A 110 -2.45 -16.15 23.13
CA ASN A 110 -3.05 -17.37 23.66
C ASN A 110 -2.14 -18.55 23.28
N ASN A 111 -1.33 -18.99 24.24
CA ASN A 111 -0.56 -20.23 24.23
C ASN A 111 -1.44 -21.42 23.82
N ILE A 112 -1.25 -22.00 22.63
CA ILE A 112 -0.93 -23.44 22.48
C ILE A 112 -0.44 -23.72 21.05
N VAL A 113 0.87 -23.93 20.87
CA VAL A 113 1.38 -24.86 19.85
C VAL A 113 2.06 -25.97 20.63
N GLU A 114 1.37 -27.08 20.82
CA GLU A 114 1.97 -28.29 21.38
C GLU A 114 3.04 -28.80 20.41
N THR A 115 4.30 -28.50 20.70
CA THR A 115 5.44 -29.13 20.03
C THR A 115 5.61 -30.53 20.62
N ARG A 116 5.10 -31.54 19.92
CA ARG A 116 5.38 -32.95 20.20
C ARG A 116 6.80 -33.27 19.73
N ASN A 117 7.80 -32.79 20.48
CA ASN A 117 9.17 -33.26 20.36
C ASN A 117 9.27 -34.67 20.95
N ASN A 118 9.42 -35.69 20.11
CA ASN A 118 10.03 -36.94 20.53
C ASN A 118 10.92 -37.48 19.41
N HIS A 119 12.16 -37.00 19.37
CA HIS A 119 13.22 -37.58 18.56
C HIS A 119 13.95 -38.63 19.39
N ASP A 120 13.55 -39.90 19.27
CA ASP A 120 14.35 -41.05 19.73
C ASP A 120 15.20 -41.56 18.55
N TYR A 121 16.42 -41.03 18.41
CA TYR A 121 17.42 -41.62 17.54
C TYR A 121 18.19 -42.70 18.30
N SER A 122 17.90 -43.97 18.03
CA SER A 122 18.78 -45.09 18.39
C SER A 122 19.48 -45.61 17.13
N LEU A 123 20.80 -45.37 17.03
CA LEU A 123 21.67 -46.10 16.10
C LEU A 123 21.86 -47.53 16.64
N ALA A 124 21.46 -48.54 15.88
CA ALA A 124 21.92 -49.91 16.10
C ALA A 124 23.19 -50.14 15.25
N ALA A 125 24.26 -50.54 15.92
CA ALA A 125 25.51 -51.00 15.34
C ALA A 125 25.52 -52.53 15.19
#